data_AF-A0A7V5TND3-F1
#
_entry.id   AF-A0A7V5TND3-F1
#
_cell.length_a   1.000
_cell.length_b   1.000
_cell.length_c   1.000
_cell.angle_alpha   90.00
_cell.angle_beta   90.00
_cell.angle_gamma   90.00
#
_symmetry.space_group_name_H-M   'P 1'
#
loop_
_entity.id
_entity.type
_entity.pdbx_description
1 polymer ?
#
loop_
_entity_poly.entity_id
_entity_poly.type
_entity_poly.pdbx_seq_one_letter_code
_entity_poly.pdbx_strand_id
1 'polypeptide(L)'
;NMRLGSGIAPVRAYLDSGVPVGLGVDGSASNDSSHMLAEARMALLLQRVSGDPGGLSAYEALSLATVGGARLLGRDDIGRLAPGQAADFIGFRLDNLDYAGGLHDPLAALVFCNPRRVDLSVVNGRVVVEDGHLLTVDLGPLVERHNRIARQLVG
;
A
#
# COMPACT_ATOMS: atom_id res chain seq x y z
N ASN A 1 -2.96 -10.73 9.38
CA ASN A 1 -4.18 -11.55 9.60
C ASN A 1 -4.15 -12.91 8.92
N MET A 2 -4.13 -12.98 7.58
CA MET A 2 -4.25 -14.25 6.86
C MET A 2 -3.13 -15.24 7.16
N ARG A 3 -1.86 -14.78 7.11
CA ARG A 3 -0.68 -15.63 7.36
C ARG A 3 -0.70 -16.30 8.73
N LEU A 4 -1.26 -15.63 9.74
CA LEU A 4 -1.33 -16.13 11.13
C LEU A 4 -2.65 -16.87 11.43
N GLY A 5 -3.56 -17.01 10.46
CA GLY A 5 -4.85 -17.65 10.70
C GLY A 5 -5.80 -16.88 11.63
N SER A 6 -5.58 -15.57 11.83
CA SER A 6 -6.36 -14.76 12.79
C SER A 6 -7.80 -14.50 12.36
N GLY A 7 -8.12 -14.71 11.08
CA GLY A 7 -9.44 -14.48 10.51
C GLY A 7 -9.54 -13.19 9.67
N ILE A 8 -10.78 -12.82 9.33
CA ILE A 8 -11.10 -11.67 8.48
C ILE A 8 -11.72 -10.58 9.35
N ALA A 9 -11.10 -9.40 9.37
CA ALA A 9 -11.68 -8.24 10.06
C ALA A 9 -12.89 -7.72 9.27
N PRO A 10 -14.00 -7.34 9.92
CA PRO A 10 -15.23 -6.87 9.26
C PRO A 10 -15.10 -5.39 8.85
N VAL A 11 -14.16 -5.09 7.94
CA VAL A 11 -13.82 -3.71 7.52
C VAL A 11 -15.03 -2.99 6.92
N ARG A 12 -15.86 -3.66 6.10
CA ARG A 12 -17.08 -3.04 5.56
C ARG A 12 -18.01 -2.54 6.67
N ALA A 13 -18.26 -3.37 7.68
CA ALA A 13 -19.11 -2.99 8.82
C ALA A 13 -18.54 -1.82 9.63
N TYR A 14 -17.21 -1.76 9.78
CA TYR A 14 -16.54 -0.62 10.42
C TYR A 14 -16.77 0.67 9.62
N LEU A 15 -16.58 0.63 8.30
CA LEU A 15 -16.78 1.78 7.43
C LEU A 15 -18.23 2.26 7.42
N ASP A 16 -19.19 1.34 7.35
CA ASP A 16 -20.63 1.66 7.40
C ASP A 16 -21.05 2.30 8.72
N SER A 17 -20.34 1.96 9.80
CA SER A 17 -20.56 2.50 11.14
C SER A 17 -19.75 3.78 11.41
N GLY A 18 -19.03 4.31 10.42
CA GLY A 18 -18.22 5.52 10.55
C GLY A 18 -16.94 5.36 11.38
N VAL A 19 -16.52 4.12 11.67
CA VAL A 19 -15.26 3.84 12.38
C VAL A 19 -14.09 4.20 11.45
N PRO A 20 -13.11 5.00 11.91
CA PRO A 20 -11.91 5.26 11.13
C PRO A 20 -11.12 3.97 10.88
N VAL A 21 -10.81 3.67 9.63
CA VAL A 21 -10.00 2.51 9.23
C VAL A 21 -8.85 2.98 8.36
N GLY A 22 -7.69 2.36 8.54
CA GLY A 22 -6.51 2.49 7.68
C GLY A 22 -5.83 1.14 7.50
N LEU A 23 -4.76 1.10 6.70
CA LEU A 23 -4.00 -0.12 6.43
C LEU A 23 -2.63 -0.12 7.12
N GLY A 24 -2.21 -1.31 7.50
CA GLY A 24 -0.87 -1.58 7.99
C GLY A 24 -0.38 -2.91 7.42
N VAL A 25 0.90 -2.97 7.06
CA VAL A 25 1.54 -4.18 6.53
C VAL A 25 1.86 -5.22 7.61
N ASP A 26 1.86 -4.83 8.88
CA ASP A 26 2.42 -5.62 10.00
C ASP A 26 3.94 -5.88 9.85
N GLY A 27 4.55 -6.52 10.85
CA GLY A 27 5.96 -6.85 10.83
C GLY A 27 6.32 -7.86 9.72
N SER A 28 7.54 -7.79 9.20
CA SER A 28 8.04 -8.71 8.16
C SER A 28 8.22 -10.16 8.63
N ALA A 29 7.89 -10.48 9.88
CA ALA A 29 7.81 -11.85 10.40
C ALA A 29 6.40 -12.44 10.32
N SER A 30 5.39 -11.64 9.98
CA SER A 30 3.97 -11.98 9.90
C SER A 30 3.24 -11.44 8.65
N ASN A 31 3.99 -11.02 7.62
CA ASN A 31 3.49 -10.55 6.32
C ASN A 31 3.93 -11.44 5.12
N ASP A 32 5.13 -11.37 4.53
CA ASP A 32 6.43 -10.86 4.99
C ASP A 32 7.06 -9.82 4.01
N SER A 33 6.26 -9.24 3.10
CA SER A 33 6.71 -8.46 1.94
C SER A 33 6.79 -6.95 2.13
N SER A 34 6.05 -6.40 3.10
CA SER A 34 5.95 -4.95 3.36
C SER A 34 5.48 -4.10 2.16
N HIS A 35 4.58 -4.64 1.33
CA HIS A 35 4.10 -3.97 0.10
C HIS A 35 2.72 -3.34 0.26
N MET A 36 2.64 -2.02 0.45
CA MET A 36 1.38 -1.33 0.78
C MET A 36 0.26 -1.48 -0.26
N LEU A 37 0.57 -1.40 -1.56
CA LEU A 37 -0.44 -1.59 -2.61
C LEU A 37 -0.94 -3.05 -2.66
N ALA A 38 -0.11 -4.00 -2.24
CA ALA A 38 -0.53 -5.39 -2.13
C ALA A 38 -1.49 -5.55 -0.95
N GLU A 39 -1.25 -4.88 0.18
CA GLU A 39 -2.20 -4.84 1.30
C GLU A 39 -3.53 -4.20 0.92
N ALA A 40 -3.53 -3.10 0.15
CA ALA A 40 -4.77 -2.49 -0.34
C ALA A 40 -5.57 -3.47 -1.20
N ARG A 41 -4.90 -4.15 -2.14
CA ARG A 41 -5.52 -5.22 -2.94
C ARG A 41 -6.04 -6.36 -2.06
N MET A 42 -5.25 -6.82 -1.09
CA MET A 42 -5.62 -7.92 -0.20
C MET A 42 -6.82 -7.57 0.68
N ALA A 43 -6.86 -6.36 1.24
CA ALA A 43 -8.01 -5.85 1.99
C ALA A 43 -9.28 -5.86 1.13
N LEU A 44 -9.19 -5.39 -0.12
CA LEU A 44 -10.29 -5.42 -1.06
C LEU A 44 -10.79 -6.85 -1.31
N LEU A 45 -9.89 -7.77 -1.66
CA LEU A 45 -10.26 -9.15 -1.99
C LEU A 45 -10.83 -9.89 -0.78
N LEU A 46 -10.28 -9.66 0.42
CA LEU A 46 -10.77 -10.25 1.66
C LEU A 46 -12.19 -9.81 2.03
N GLN A 47 -12.52 -8.53 1.86
CA GLN A 47 -13.90 -8.08 2.10
C GLN A 47 -14.85 -8.68 1.07
N ARG A 48 -14.40 -8.88 -0.18
CA ARG A 48 -15.26 -9.45 -1.23
C ARG A 48 -15.50 -10.94 -1.10
N VAL A 49 -14.47 -11.71 -0.75
CA VAL A 49 -14.60 -13.17 -0.60
C VAL A 49 -15.52 -13.55 0.56
N SER A 50 -15.82 -12.60 1.45
CA SER A 50 -16.77 -12.77 2.56
C SER A 50 -18.25 -12.79 2.10
N GLY A 51 -18.52 -12.75 0.80
CA GLY A 51 -19.85 -12.94 0.20
C GLY A 51 -20.47 -11.70 -0.44
N ASP A 52 -19.75 -10.59 -0.49
CA ASP A 52 -20.22 -9.34 -1.09
C ASP A 52 -19.23 -8.85 -2.18
N PRO A 53 -19.53 -8.97 -3.49
CA PRO A 53 -18.64 -8.48 -4.54
C PRO A 53 -18.44 -6.96 -4.49
N GLY A 54 -19.30 -6.22 -3.80
CA GLY A 54 -19.18 -4.79 -3.53
C GLY A 54 -18.54 -4.44 -2.18
N GLY A 55 -18.11 -5.42 -1.38
CA GLY A 55 -17.73 -5.23 0.02
C GLY A 55 -16.56 -4.27 0.25
N LEU A 56 -15.73 -4.04 -0.77
CA LEU A 56 -14.82 -2.90 -0.81
C LEU A 56 -14.56 -2.51 -2.26
N SER A 57 -14.64 -1.23 -2.58
CA SER A 57 -14.24 -0.68 -3.87
C SER A 57 -12.72 -0.45 -3.94
N ALA A 58 -12.18 -0.31 -5.16
CA ALA A 58 -10.78 0.05 -5.35
C ALA A 58 -10.46 1.43 -4.75
N TYR A 59 -11.39 2.38 -4.88
CA TYR A 59 -11.27 3.72 -4.30
C TYR A 59 -11.22 3.67 -2.77
N GLU A 60 -12.11 2.89 -2.14
CA GLU A 60 -12.08 2.72 -0.68
C GLU A 60 -10.79 2.05 -0.23
N ALA A 61 -10.34 0.98 -0.89
CA ALA A 61 -9.08 0.32 -0.57
C ALA A 61 -7.88 1.28 -0.62
N LEU A 62 -7.80 2.13 -1.66
CA LEU A 62 -6.76 3.16 -1.77
C LEU A 62 -6.94 4.27 -0.72
N SER A 63 -8.18 4.62 -0.38
CA SER A 63 -8.49 5.60 0.68
C SER A 63 -8.03 5.12 2.06
N LEU A 64 -8.20 3.83 2.38
CA LEU A 64 -7.66 3.24 3.61
C LEU A 64 -6.13 3.34 3.66
N ALA A 65 -5.46 3.17 2.52
CA ALA A 65 -4.00 3.26 2.39
C ALA A 65 -3.46 4.71 2.42
N THR A 66 -4.32 5.72 2.36
CA THR A 66 -3.94 7.15 2.25
C THR A 66 -4.60 7.97 3.35
N VAL A 67 -5.75 8.60 3.08
CA VAL A 67 -6.48 9.47 4.01
C VAL A 67 -6.92 8.71 5.28
N GLY A 68 -7.23 7.42 5.18
CA GLY A 68 -7.56 6.56 6.32
C GLY A 68 -6.38 6.44 7.29
N GLY A 69 -5.19 6.15 6.76
CA GLY A 69 -3.94 6.12 7.53
C GLY A 69 -3.61 7.47 8.16
N ALA A 70 -3.69 8.57 7.39
CA ALA A 70 -3.46 9.93 7.89
C ALA A 70 -4.37 10.26 9.09
N ARG A 71 -5.67 9.98 8.96
CA ARG A 71 -6.65 10.20 10.02
C ARG A 71 -6.33 9.41 11.29
N LEU A 72 -5.92 8.14 11.17
CA LEU A 72 -5.54 7.32 12.31
C LEU A 72 -4.26 7.84 13.02
N LEU A 73 -3.36 8.48 12.28
CA LEU A 73 -2.17 9.12 12.83
C LEU A 73 -2.43 10.52 13.38
N GLY A 74 -3.69 11.00 13.35
CA GLY A 74 -4.03 12.34 13.81
C GLY A 74 -3.47 13.45 12.92
N ARG A 75 -3.23 13.17 11.63
CA ARG A 75 -2.71 14.13 10.66
C ARG A 75 -3.75 14.49 9.62
N ASP A 76 -3.86 15.79 9.37
CA ASP A 76 -4.77 16.41 8.41
C ASP A 76 -4.02 17.08 7.24
N ASP A 77 -2.69 17.03 7.26
CA ASP A 77 -1.78 17.64 6.29
C ASP A 77 -1.11 16.61 5.36
N ILE A 78 -1.55 15.34 5.37
CA ILE A 78 -1.12 14.27 4.46
C ILE A 78 -2.30 13.41 3.98
N GLY A 79 -2.06 12.60 2.95
CA GLY A 79 -3.02 11.63 2.43
C GLY A 79 -4.00 12.21 1.39
N ARG A 80 -3.82 13.48 1.00
CA ARG A 80 -4.59 14.16 -0.06
C ARG A 80 -3.68 15.03 -0.91
N LEU A 81 -3.99 15.12 -2.21
CA LEU A 81 -3.37 16.09 -3.11
C LEU A 81 -4.24 17.34 -3.16
N ALA A 82 -3.93 18.31 -2.29
CA ALA A 82 -4.66 19.57 -2.21
C ALA A 82 -3.74 20.70 -1.71
N PRO A 83 -4.06 21.98 -1.99
CA PRO A 83 -3.33 23.10 -1.40
C PRO A 83 -3.26 23.01 0.12
N GLY A 84 -2.09 23.29 0.70
CA GLY A 84 -1.84 23.21 2.14
C GLY A 84 -1.49 21.82 2.68
N GLN A 85 -1.55 20.77 1.85
CA GLN A 85 -1.05 19.44 2.20
C GLN A 85 0.46 19.35 1.97
N ALA A 86 1.14 18.45 2.69
CA ALA A 86 2.51 18.06 2.39
C ALA A 86 2.59 17.50 0.97
N ALA A 87 3.70 17.78 0.29
CA ALA A 87 3.97 17.28 -1.04
C ALA A 87 4.43 15.81 -0.98
N ASP A 88 3.51 14.95 -0.55
CA ASP A 88 3.66 13.50 -0.42
C ASP A 88 2.83 12.81 -1.50
N PHE A 89 3.48 12.21 -2.50
CA PHE A 89 2.78 11.52 -3.58
C PHE A 89 3.64 10.42 -4.22
N ILE A 90 2.96 9.49 -4.87
CA ILE A 90 3.57 8.39 -5.61
C ILE A 90 3.07 8.40 -7.05
N GLY A 91 3.93 7.96 -7.97
CA GLY A 91 3.63 7.82 -9.38
C GLY A 91 3.82 6.38 -9.84
N PHE A 92 2.92 5.94 -10.73
CA PHE A 92 2.98 4.67 -11.41
C PHE A 92 2.87 4.91 -12.91
N ARG A 93 3.75 4.27 -13.67
CA ARG A 93 3.62 4.17 -15.12
C ARG A 93 2.55 3.15 -15.46
N LEU A 94 1.64 3.54 -16.33
CA LEU A 94 0.50 2.73 -16.75
C LEU A 94 0.67 2.12 -18.15
N ASP A 95 1.71 2.54 -18.87
CA ASP A 95 2.09 2.11 -20.21
C ASP A 95 2.96 0.84 -20.19
N ASN A 96 2.53 -0.18 -19.44
CA ASN A 96 3.23 -1.45 -19.34
C ASN A 96 2.27 -2.65 -19.39
N LEU A 97 2.84 -3.84 -19.48
CA LEU A 97 2.10 -5.10 -19.61
C LEU A 97 1.15 -5.35 -18.43
N ASP A 98 1.51 -4.94 -17.22
CA ASP A 98 0.71 -5.21 -16.01
C ASP A 98 -0.65 -4.49 -16.02
N TYR A 99 -0.78 -3.40 -16.80
CA TYR A 99 -2.01 -2.61 -16.91
C TYR A 99 -2.68 -2.68 -18.29
N ALA A 100 -2.11 -3.45 -19.23
CA ALA A 100 -2.66 -3.59 -20.57
C ALA A 100 -4.11 -4.10 -20.54
N GLY A 101 -5.03 -3.35 -21.16
CA GLY A 101 -6.47 -3.64 -21.16
C GLY A 101 -7.24 -3.17 -19.91
N GLY A 102 -6.55 -2.74 -18.84
CA GLY A 102 -7.17 -2.27 -17.60
C GLY A 102 -7.49 -0.78 -17.55
N LEU A 103 -7.01 0.02 -18.51
CA LEU A 103 -7.00 1.49 -18.43
C LEU A 103 -8.34 2.19 -18.67
N HIS A 104 -9.43 1.45 -18.83
CA HIS A 104 -10.78 2.03 -18.82
C HIS A 104 -11.12 2.64 -17.44
N ASP A 105 -10.49 2.12 -16.37
CA ASP A 105 -10.44 2.73 -15.05
C ASP A 105 -9.02 2.55 -14.46
N PRO A 106 -8.14 3.54 -14.59
CA PRO A 106 -6.76 3.47 -14.09
C PRO A 106 -6.65 3.26 -12.58
N LEU A 107 -7.59 3.79 -11.80
CA LEU A 107 -7.58 3.64 -10.34
C LEU A 107 -7.93 2.21 -9.97
N ALA A 108 -8.98 1.66 -10.59
CA ALA A 108 -9.32 0.26 -10.43
C ALA A 108 -8.17 -0.63 -10.89
N ALA A 109 -7.56 -0.36 -12.05
CA ALA A 109 -6.40 -1.11 -12.54
C ALA A 109 -5.24 -1.10 -11.55
N LEU A 110 -4.92 0.04 -10.92
CA LEU A 110 -3.86 0.15 -9.92
C LEU A 110 -4.06 -0.82 -8.74
N VAL A 111 -5.30 -1.01 -8.29
CA VAL A 111 -5.62 -1.89 -7.14
C VAL A 111 -5.89 -3.34 -7.56
N PHE A 112 -6.54 -3.57 -8.70
CA PHE A 112 -6.96 -4.89 -9.18
C PHE A 112 -5.94 -5.63 -10.03
N CYS A 113 -4.98 -4.95 -10.66
CA CYS A 113 -3.90 -5.60 -11.37
C CYS A 113 -2.77 -6.03 -10.42
N ASN A 114 -1.75 -6.67 -10.97
CA ASN A 114 -0.57 -7.10 -10.22
C ASN A 114 0.03 -5.92 -9.45
N PRO A 115 0.22 -5.99 -8.12
CA PRO A 115 0.86 -4.92 -7.36
C PRO A 115 2.31 -4.70 -7.84
N ARG A 116 2.62 -3.44 -8.19
CA ARG A 116 3.94 -3.03 -8.64
C ARG A 116 4.59 -2.13 -7.60
N ARG A 117 5.93 -2.06 -7.65
CA ARG A 117 6.68 -1.00 -6.98
C ARG A 117 6.38 0.33 -7.67
N VAL A 118 6.43 1.41 -6.90
CA VAL A 118 6.27 2.78 -7.41
C VAL A 118 7.39 3.12 -8.39
N ASP A 119 7.06 3.83 -9.47
CA ASP A 119 8.08 4.41 -10.37
C ASP A 119 8.61 5.73 -9.79
N LEU A 120 7.76 6.50 -9.12
CA LEU A 120 8.09 7.77 -8.48
C LEU A 120 7.56 7.78 -7.04
N SER A 121 8.36 8.28 -6.10
CA SER A 121 7.92 8.58 -4.74
C SER A 121 8.53 9.90 -4.30
N VAL A 122 7.66 10.82 -3.88
CA VAL A 122 8.02 12.14 -3.37
C VAL A 122 7.52 12.26 -1.94
N VAL A 123 8.39 12.66 -1.03
CA VAL A 123 8.10 12.86 0.39
C VAL A 123 8.53 14.26 0.77
N ASN A 124 7.58 15.07 1.22
CA ASN A 124 7.74 16.48 1.56
C ASN A 124 8.46 17.28 0.46
N GLY A 125 8.06 17.04 -0.79
CA GLY A 125 8.62 17.69 -1.98
C GLY A 125 10.00 17.15 -2.41
N ARG A 126 10.54 16.13 -1.74
CA ARG A 126 11.82 15.51 -2.10
C ARG A 126 11.60 14.19 -2.82
N VAL A 127 12.22 14.02 -3.98
CA VAL A 127 12.20 12.74 -4.70
C VAL A 127 13.01 11.71 -3.92
N VAL A 128 12.36 10.61 -3.52
CA VAL A 128 12.95 9.49 -2.78
C VAL A 128 13.10 8.27 -3.68
N VAL A 129 12.18 8.06 -4.62
CA VAL A 129 12.26 7.03 -5.66
C VAL A 129 12.05 7.67 -7.02
N GLU A 130 12.88 7.34 -8.00
CA GLU A 130 12.75 7.76 -9.40
C GLU A 130 13.09 6.59 -10.33
N ASP A 131 12.31 6.41 -11.39
CA ASP A 131 12.37 5.26 -12.30
C ASP A 131 12.41 3.89 -11.57
N GLY A 132 11.74 3.79 -10.41
CA GLY A 132 11.72 2.60 -9.57
C GLY A 132 12.97 2.37 -8.71
N HIS A 133 13.92 3.30 -8.71
CA HIS A 133 15.17 3.22 -7.96
C HIS A 133 15.14 4.12 -6.72
N LEU A 134 15.54 3.58 -5.57
CA LEU A 134 15.64 4.33 -4.32
C LEU A 134 16.87 5.24 -4.36
N LEU A 135 16.68 6.54 -4.18
CA LEU A 135 17.73 7.55 -4.34
C LEU A 135 18.46 7.89 -3.03
N THR A 136 17.92 7.47 -1.88
CA THR A 136 18.36 7.93 -0.56
C THR A 136 19.33 6.99 0.14
N VAL A 137 19.61 5.82 -0.44
CA VAL A 137 20.53 4.83 0.13
C VAL A 137 21.10 3.93 -0.96
N ASP A 138 22.34 3.49 -0.76
CA ASP A 138 22.95 2.46 -1.60
C ASP A 138 22.41 1.06 -1.24
N LEU A 139 21.51 0.56 -2.07
CA LEU A 139 20.79 -0.70 -1.83
C LEU A 139 21.70 -1.93 -1.83
N GLY A 140 22.74 -1.97 -2.67
CA GLY A 140 23.58 -3.16 -2.82
C GLY A 140 24.27 -3.56 -1.50
N PRO A 141 25.13 -2.69 -0.94
CA PRO A 141 25.79 -2.92 0.34
C PRO A 141 24.80 -3.06 1.51
N LEU A 142 23.67 -2.32 1.48
CA LEU A 142 22.66 -2.43 2.52
C LEU A 142 22.03 -3.83 2.57
N VAL A 143 21.64 -4.36 1.41
CA VAL A 143 21.07 -5.71 1.28
C VAL A 143 22.08 -6.77 1.69
N GLU A 144 23.34 -6.65 1.26
CA GLU A 144 24.41 -7.57 1.67
C GLU A 144 24.60 -7.57 3.19
N ARG A 145 24.70 -6.38 3.80
CA ARG A 145 24.82 -6.23 5.25
C ARG A 145 23.61 -6.85 5.98
N HIS A 146 22.40 -6.57 5.51
CA HIS A 146 21.18 -7.08 6.13
C HIS A 146 21.15 -8.61 6.12
N ASN A 147 21.45 -9.23 4.97
CA ASN A 147 21.49 -10.69 4.84
C ASN A 147 22.57 -11.33 5.71
N ARG A 148 23.74 -10.69 5.84
CA ARG A 148 24.80 -11.17 6.75
C ARG A 148 24.34 -11.18 8.20
N ILE A 149 23.72 -10.09 8.67
CA ILE A 149 23.20 -9.99 10.05
C ILE A 149 22.08 -11.01 10.28
N ALA A 150 21.17 -11.17 9.31
CA ALA A 150 20.08 -12.16 9.41
C ALA A 150 20.62 -13.60 9.54
N ARG A 151 21.67 -13.97 8.79
CA ARG A 151 22.32 -15.29 8.93
C ARG A 151 22.96 -15.48 10.31
N GLN A 152 23.58 -14.44 10.87
CA GLN A 152 24.17 -14.46 12.22
C GLN A 152 23.12 -14.56 13.34
N LEU A 153 21.88 -14.12 13.08
CA LEU A 153 20.81 -14.18 14.06
C LEU A 153 20.21 -15.60 14.19
N VAL A 154 20.20 -16.36 13.09
CA VAL A 154 19.58 -17.69 13.01
C VAL A 154 20.59 -18.82 13.24
N GLY A 155 21.87 -18.59 12.90
CA GLY A 155 22.98 -19.54 13.14
C GLY A 155 23.62 -19.33 14.49
#